data_AF-A0A4S2UA09-F1
#
_entry.id   AF-A0A4S2UA09-F1
#
_cell.length_a   1.000
_cell.length_b   1.000
_cell.length_c   1.000
_cell.angle_alpha   90.00
_cell.angle_beta   90.00
_cell.angle_gamma   90.00
#
_symmetry.space_group_name_H-M   'P 1'
#
loop_
_entity.id
_entity.type
_entity.pdbx_description
1 polymer ?
#
loop_
_entity_poly.entity_id
_entity_poly.type
_entity_poly.pdbx_seq_one_letter_code
_entity_poly.pdbx_strand_id
1 'polypeptide(L)'
;MNAATRSSAPATPASLTPTAPATPSTSASLTPRQWWTRSRGLLLALLLLVTAAIALAATRSADQHGRLDPRSADRFGSRAVAELLKDRGVSVRVVTTLRAAMSAAGSDTTLLVTAPNLLTPSQQSVLHAATTDTGGRTVLLAAGPPSVGALVPGVRARSSVPVSTRAPQCSLPAAGQAGEAETGGFVYAAEGLDTLGCYPAGGLPSLLTLKQPTAGDTVLLGSADLLYNDRLDHEGNAALALQLLGSRPHLVWYLPSLSDPSAAGGSGDQDHSTDGDSTDGDSSFADLIPSGWLWGTLQLALAAVLAAVWRARRLGPVVAERLPVAIRASESTEGRARLQRKANAHDRAAASLRHATRTRIAPLLGVSPRDAHSPAILLPAVSVRRSADEPGLHELLFGSVPSDDAALVLLADQLDTLEREVRTS
;
A
#
# COMPACT_ATOMS: atom_id res chain seq x y z
N MET A 1 -8.62 90.17 56.64
CA MET A 1 -9.43 90.85 55.61
C MET A 1 -8.66 90.85 54.31
N ASN A 2 -9.21 90.16 53.31
CA ASN A 2 -9.09 90.35 51.85
C ASN A 2 -7.72 90.64 51.24
N ALA A 3 -7.18 89.69 50.47
CA ALA A 3 -7.29 89.75 49.01
C ALA A 3 -6.68 88.48 48.39
N ALA A 4 -7.52 87.75 47.66
CA ALA A 4 -7.17 86.56 46.92
C ALA A 4 -6.44 86.93 45.61
N THR A 5 -5.26 86.36 45.39
CA THR A 5 -4.58 86.37 44.09
C THR A 5 -4.64 84.96 43.50
N ARG A 6 -5.51 84.80 42.49
CA ARG A 6 -5.60 83.61 41.64
C ARG A 6 -4.30 83.46 40.84
N SER A 7 -3.59 82.35 41.05
CA SER A 7 -2.52 81.90 40.16
C SER A 7 -3.14 81.04 39.05
N SER A 8 -3.11 81.56 37.83
CA SER A 8 -3.52 80.87 36.60
C SER A 8 -2.34 80.12 36.00
N ALA A 9 -2.47 78.79 35.89
CA ALA A 9 -1.58 77.93 35.14
C ALA A 9 -1.73 78.14 33.61
N PRO A 10 -0.66 78.00 32.80
CA PRO A 10 -0.82 77.76 31.38
C PRO A 10 -1.01 76.27 31.11
N ALA A 11 -2.15 75.94 30.52
CA ALA A 11 -2.50 74.62 30.01
C ALA A 11 -1.60 74.25 28.83
N THR A 12 -0.88 73.14 28.95
CA THR A 12 -0.21 72.46 27.84
C THR A 12 -1.28 71.83 26.93
N PRO A 13 -1.26 72.04 25.60
CA PRO A 13 -2.22 71.39 24.73
C PRO A 13 -1.97 69.88 24.68
N ALA A 14 -2.97 69.12 25.11
CA ALA A 14 -3.02 67.67 25.02
C ALA A 14 -2.89 67.24 23.55
N SER A 15 -1.83 66.48 23.25
CA SER A 15 -1.71 65.74 22.01
C SER A 15 -2.74 64.60 22.02
N LEU A 16 -3.88 64.82 21.36
CA LEU A 16 -4.84 63.75 21.07
C LEU A 16 -4.23 62.82 20.03
N THR A 17 -3.62 61.74 20.51
CA THR A 17 -3.27 60.58 19.66
C THR A 17 -4.56 59.84 19.35
N PRO A 18 -5.01 59.72 18.08
CA PRO A 18 -6.14 58.86 17.76
C PRO A 18 -5.69 57.41 17.86
N THR A 19 -6.25 56.66 18.83
CA THR A 19 -6.20 55.20 18.87
C THR A 19 -6.93 54.66 17.65
N ALA A 20 -6.19 54.23 16.63
CA ALA A 20 -6.76 53.49 15.50
C ALA A 20 -7.19 52.09 15.98
N PRO A 21 -8.39 51.60 15.60
CA PRO A 21 -8.83 50.26 15.96
C PRO A 21 -7.95 49.22 15.26
N ALA A 22 -7.35 48.32 16.04
CA ALA A 22 -6.64 47.17 15.51
C ALA A 22 -7.65 46.23 14.84
N THR A 23 -7.72 46.26 13.50
CA THR A 23 -8.37 45.21 12.74
C THR A 23 -7.50 43.95 12.76
N PRO A 24 -8.06 42.76 13.06
CA PRO A 24 -7.29 41.54 13.07
C PRO A 24 -6.77 41.26 11.65
N SER A 25 -5.46 41.22 11.51
CA SER A 25 -4.81 40.83 10.26
C SER A 25 -5.05 39.33 10.05
N THR A 26 -5.98 39.00 9.13
CA THR A 26 -6.18 37.63 8.66
C THR A 26 -4.93 37.16 7.93
N SER A 27 -4.00 36.56 8.68
CA SER A 27 -2.86 35.84 8.13
C SER A 27 -3.35 34.47 7.65
N ALA A 28 -3.52 34.32 6.34
CA ALA A 28 -3.65 33.00 5.71
C ALA A 28 -2.27 32.31 5.66
N SER A 29 -1.72 32.00 6.85
CA SER A 29 -0.73 30.95 6.97
C SER A 29 -1.49 29.65 7.22
N LEU A 30 -1.33 28.66 6.34
CA LEU A 30 -1.79 27.30 6.64
C LEU A 30 -1.03 26.84 7.90
N THR A 31 -1.71 26.89 9.04
CA THR A 31 -1.10 26.61 10.33
C THR A 31 -0.62 25.15 10.38
N PRO A 32 0.52 24.86 11.05
CA PRO A 32 1.04 23.49 11.21
C PRO A 32 0.03 22.52 11.86
N ARG A 33 -1.01 23.04 12.53
CA ARG A 33 -2.16 22.27 13.03
C ARG A 33 -2.99 21.60 11.93
N GLN A 34 -3.14 22.20 10.75
CA GLN A 34 -3.90 21.60 9.63
C GLN A 34 -3.16 20.43 8.96
N TRP A 35 -1.82 20.45 8.95
CA TRP A 35 -1.02 19.31 8.51
C TRP A 35 -1.06 18.16 9.53
N TRP A 36 -1.14 18.49 10.82
CA TRP A 36 -1.22 17.49 11.88
C TRP A 36 -2.59 16.77 11.93
N THR A 37 -3.69 17.47 11.65
CA THR A 37 -5.02 16.84 11.60
C THR A 37 -5.18 15.91 10.38
N ARG A 38 -4.65 16.29 9.21
CA ARG A 38 -4.64 15.42 8.01
C ARG A 38 -3.73 14.20 8.16
N SER A 39 -2.54 14.36 8.73
CA SER A 39 -1.63 13.24 8.99
C SER A 39 -2.12 12.33 10.12
N ARG A 40 -2.80 12.86 11.16
CA ARG A 40 -3.46 12.04 12.18
C ARG A 40 -4.52 11.13 11.58
N GLY A 41 -5.36 11.62 10.67
CA GLY A 41 -6.36 10.79 9.99
C GLY A 41 -5.74 9.62 9.23
N LEU A 42 -4.67 9.87 8.47
CA LEU A 42 -3.92 8.83 7.74
C LEU A 42 -3.21 7.86 8.68
N LEU A 43 -2.59 8.33 9.76
CA LEU A 43 -1.95 7.48 10.77
C LEU A 43 -2.97 6.62 11.52
N LEU A 44 -4.14 7.16 11.84
CA LEU A 44 -5.22 6.42 12.48
C LEU A 44 -5.79 5.36 11.54
N ALA A 45 -5.98 5.69 10.26
CA ALA A 45 -6.40 4.73 9.24
C ALA A 45 -5.36 3.61 9.03
N LEU A 46 -4.07 3.95 8.98
CA LEU A 46 -2.97 2.99 8.90
C LEU A 46 -2.93 2.09 10.14
N LEU A 47 -3.04 2.68 11.34
CA LEU A 47 -3.10 1.93 12.60
C LEU A 47 -4.29 0.97 12.59
N LEU A 48 -5.48 1.44 12.21
CA LEU A 48 -6.68 0.62 12.10
C LEU A 48 -6.46 -0.54 11.12
N LEU A 49 -5.90 -0.27 9.94
CA LEU A 49 -5.62 -1.29 8.93
C LEU A 49 -4.61 -2.31 9.44
N VAL A 50 -3.54 -1.88 10.11
CA VAL A 50 -2.54 -2.77 10.73
C VAL A 50 -3.17 -3.59 11.86
N THR A 51 -3.96 -3.00 12.74
CA THR A 51 -4.65 -3.72 13.81
C THR A 51 -5.66 -4.73 13.27
N ALA A 52 -6.40 -4.37 12.21
CA ALA A 52 -7.33 -5.28 11.54
C ALA A 52 -6.58 -6.43 10.86
N ALA A 53 -5.44 -6.14 10.22
CA ALA A 53 -4.57 -7.17 9.62
C ALA A 53 -3.98 -8.11 10.68
N ILE A 54 -3.51 -7.58 11.81
CA ILE A 54 -3.01 -8.37 12.95
C ILE A 54 -4.13 -9.21 13.55
N ALA A 55 -5.32 -8.64 13.75
CA ALA A 55 -6.48 -9.37 14.26
C ALA A 55 -6.90 -10.51 13.31
N LEU A 56 -6.95 -10.24 11.99
CA LEU A 56 -7.22 -11.28 10.98
C LEU A 56 -6.13 -12.36 10.93
N ALA A 57 -4.86 -11.97 11.09
CA ALA A 57 -3.76 -12.90 11.14
C ALA A 57 -3.84 -13.78 12.39
N ALA A 58 -4.14 -13.19 13.56
CA ALA A 58 -4.27 -13.90 14.82
C ALA A 58 -5.43 -14.89 14.82
N THR A 59 -6.59 -14.55 14.25
CA THR A 59 -7.72 -15.49 14.13
C THR A 59 -7.41 -16.63 13.16
N ARG A 60 -6.79 -16.35 12.01
CA ARG A 60 -6.35 -17.41 11.06
C ARG A 60 -5.25 -18.30 11.62
N SER A 61 -4.37 -17.74 12.46
CA SER A 61 -3.34 -18.50 13.16
C SER A 61 -3.96 -19.39 14.23
N ALA A 62 -4.93 -18.90 15.01
CA ALA A 62 -5.65 -19.70 16.01
C ALA A 62 -6.29 -20.95 15.38
N ASP A 63 -6.89 -20.84 14.20
CA ASP A 63 -7.48 -21.97 13.47
C ASP A 63 -6.47 -22.99 12.90
N GLN A 64 -5.17 -22.66 12.86
CA GLN A 64 -4.13 -23.54 12.31
C GLN A 64 -3.15 -24.10 13.36
N HIS A 65 -3.31 -23.73 14.64
CA HIS A 65 -2.48 -24.31 15.69
C HIS A 65 -2.67 -25.84 15.73
N GLY A 66 -1.55 -26.57 15.76
CA GLY A 66 -1.56 -28.02 15.87
C GLY A 66 -2.20 -28.76 14.70
N ARG A 67 -2.33 -28.15 13.51
CA ARG A 67 -2.88 -28.82 12.32
C ARG A 67 -2.09 -30.10 12.00
N LEU A 68 -2.79 -31.23 11.93
CA LEU A 68 -2.20 -32.57 11.79
C LEU A 68 -1.19 -32.95 12.88
N ASP A 69 -1.15 -32.24 14.02
CA ASP A 69 -0.35 -32.63 15.17
C ASP A 69 -1.11 -33.71 15.96
N PRO A 70 -0.56 -34.92 16.13
CA PRO A 70 -1.20 -35.99 16.88
C PRO A 70 -1.25 -35.73 18.40
N ARG A 71 -0.67 -34.63 18.88
CA ARG A 71 -0.77 -34.18 20.28
C ARG A 71 -1.90 -33.17 20.49
N SER A 72 -2.39 -32.53 19.42
CA SER A 72 -3.44 -31.51 19.51
C SER A 72 -4.84 -32.12 19.47
N ALA A 73 -5.66 -31.73 20.45
CA ALA A 73 -7.09 -32.02 20.50
C ALA A 73 -7.96 -31.01 19.74
N ASP A 74 -7.34 -30.01 19.09
CA ASP A 74 -8.05 -29.00 18.32
C ASP A 74 -8.78 -29.61 17.13
N ARG A 75 -9.72 -28.86 16.56
CA ARG A 75 -10.55 -29.28 15.42
C ARG A 75 -9.74 -29.92 14.29
N PHE A 76 -8.65 -29.26 13.88
CA PHE A 76 -7.77 -29.69 12.80
C PHE A 76 -6.53 -30.47 13.29
N GLY A 77 -6.48 -30.84 14.57
CA GLY A 77 -5.47 -31.76 15.11
C GLY A 77 -5.75 -33.22 14.73
N SER A 78 -4.85 -34.12 15.13
CA SER A 78 -4.98 -35.56 14.84
C SER A 78 -4.83 -36.46 16.07
N ARG A 79 -5.07 -35.92 17.27
CA ARG A 79 -5.00 -36.68 18.53
C ARG A 79 -5.95 -37.88 18.57
N ALA A 80 -7.15 -37.75 18.01
CA ALA A 80 -8.12 -38.86 18.01
C ALA A 80 -7.57 -40.07 17.23
N VAL A 81 -7.00 -39.86 16.05
CA VAL A 81 -6.35 -40.93 15.26
C VAL A 81 -5.17 -41.54 16.02
N ALA A 82 -4.34 -40.69 16.63
CA ALA A 82 -3.15 -41.14 17.35
C ALA A 82 -3.49 -42.01 18.57
N GLU A 83 -4.51 -41.66 19.35
CA GLU A 83 -4.96 -42.48 20.48
C GLU A 83 -5.58 -43.80 20.00
N LEU A 84 -6.43 -43.78 18.96
CA LEU A 84 -7.00 -45.02 18.40
C LEU A 84 -5.94 -45.97 17.83
N LEU A 85 -4.85 -45.44 17.28
CA LEU A 85 -3.72 -46.26 16.83
C LEU A 85 -2.94 -46.86 18.00
N LYS A 86 -2.70 -46.09 19.08
CA LYS A 86 -2.07 -46.59 20.31
C LYS A 86 -2.90 -47.69 20.96
N ASP A 87 -4.22 -47.52 21.02
CA ASP A 87 -5.15 -48.53 21.54
C ASP A 87 -5.09 -49.84 20.74
N ARG A 88 -4.72 -49.78 19.47
CA ARG A 88 -4.47 -50.95 18.60
C ARG A 88 -3.02 -51.46 18.64
N GLY A 89 -2.21 -50.97 19.58
CA GLY A 89 -0.83 -51.42 19.77
C GLY A 89 0.20 -50.79 18.84
N VAL A 90 -0.16 -49.74 18.08
CA VAL A 90 0.78 -49.03 17.21
C VAL A 90 1.47 -47.92 17.99
N SER A 91 2.81 -47.94 18.07
CA SER A 91 3.56 -46.87 18.75
C SER A 91 3.64 -45.64 17.86
N VAL A 92 3.19 -44.48 18.33
CA VAL A 92 3.24 -43.22 17.56
C VAL A 92 4.39 -42.34 18.05
N ARG A 93 5.34 -42.03 17.17
CA ARG A 93 6.47 -41.12 17.44
C ARG A 93 6.40 -39.90 16.53
N VAL A 94 6.31 -38.71 17.13
CA VAL A 94 6.33 -37.44 16.40
C VAL A 94 7.78 -37.02 16.15
N VAL A 95 8.08 -36.64 14.92
CA VAL A 95 9.38 -36.06 14.54
C VAL A 95 9.15 -34.79 13.73
N THR A 96 10.04 -33.82 13.87
CA THR A 96 9.93 -32.51 13.17
C THR A 96 11.13 -32.19 12.28
N THR A 97 12.06 -33.14 12.15
CA THR A 97 13.26 -32.98 11.31
C THR A 97 13.37 -34.14 10.33
N LEU A 98 13.85 -33.84 9.13
CA LEU A 98 14.06 -34.83 8.08
C LEU A 98 15.00 -35.94 8.53
N ARG A 99 16.11 -35.61 9.20
CA ARG A 99 17.07 -36.60 9.70
C ARG A 99 16.44 -37.60 10.65
N ALA A 100 15.62 -37.13 11.59
CA ALA A 100 14.90 -38.01 12.51
C ALA A 100 13.91 -38.91 11.75
N ALA A 101 13.19 -38.37 10.76
CA ALA A 101 12.28 -39.15 9.92
C ALA A 101 13.01 -40.25 9.11
N MET A 102 14.16 -39.93 8.52
CA MET A 102 14.95 -40.90 7.76
C MET A 102 15.58 -41.97 8.65
N SER A 103 16.17 -41.59 9.79
CA SER A 103 16.73 -42.55 10.76
C SER A 103 15.70 -43.51 11.35
N ALA A 104 14.43 -43.12 11.25
CA ALA A 104 13.29 -43.82 11.78
C ALA A 104 12.63 -44.74 10.76
N ALA A 105 12.95 -44.60 9.46
CA ALA A 105 12.40 -45.44 8.41
C ALA A 105 12.99 -46.86 8.50
N GLY A 106 12.14 -47.86 8.32
CA GLY A 106 12.52 -49.26 8.40
C GLY A 106 11.34 -50.18 8.11
N SER A 107 11.61 -51.48 8.05
CA SER A 107 10.62 -52.49 7.66
C SER A 107 9.39 -52.49 8.57
N ASP A 108 9.55 -52.30 9.88
CA ASP A 108 8.42 -52.34 10.82
C ASP A 108 7.78 -50.96 11.05
N THR A 109 8.04 -50.00 10.15
CA THR A 109 7.62 -48.61 10.30
C THR A 109 6.70 -48.15 9.17
N THR A 110 5.63 -47.45 9.55
CA THR A 110 4.89 -46.55 8.67
C THR A 110 5.42 -45.13 8.88
N LEU A 111 5.96 -44.49 7.86
CA LEU A 111 6.36 -43.09 7.87
C LEU A 111 5.24 -42.24 7.26
N LEU A 112 4.61 -41.38 8.05
CA LEU A 112 3.62 -40.41 7.61
C LEU A 112 4.29 -39.05 7.41
N VAL A 113 4.21 -38.51 6.19
CA VAL A 113 4.69 -37.16 5.85
C VAL A 113 3.47 -36.25 5.69
N THR A 114 3.26 -35.34 6.64
CA THR A 114 2.03 -34.53 6.68
C THR A 114 2.01 -33.37 5.69
N ALA A 115 3.17 -32.84 5.33
CA ALA A 115 3.30 -31.66 4.47
C ALA A 115 4.47 -31.79 3.48
N PRO A 116 4.42 -32.74 2.53
CA PRO A 116 5.51 -33.00 1.58
C PRO A 116 5.86 -31.78 0.71
N ASN A 117 4.89 -30.89 0.45
CA ASN A 117 5.09 -29.65 -0.31
C ASN A 117 5.91 -28.58 0.43
N LEU A 118 6.14 -28.72 1.74
CA LEU A 118 7.01 -27.81 2.52
C LEU A 118 8.49 -28.19 2.42
N LEU A 119 8.79 -29.41 1.96
CA LEU A 119 10.16 -29.88 1.80
C LEU A 119 10.79 -29.25 0.56
N THR A 120 12.06 -28.86 0.65
CA THR A 120 12.84 -28.41 -0.50
C THR A 120 13.05 -29.56 -1.50
N PRO A 121 13.35 -29.28 -2.78
CA PRO A 121 13.64 -30.34 -3.76
C PRO A 121 14.75 -31.30 -3.31
N SER A 122 15.80 -30.79 -2.67
CA SER A 122 16.88 -31.63 -2.12
C SER A 122 16.39 -32.52 -0.98
N GLN A 123 15.60 -31.97 -0.04
CA GLN A 123 14.99 -32.74 1.05
C GLN A 123 14.06 -33.84 0.53
N GLN A 124 13.30 -33.57 -0.54
CA GLN A 124 12.43 -34.55 -1.18
C GLN A 124 13.24 -35.70 -1.79
N SER A 125 14.31 -35.42 -2.52
CA SER A 125 15.17 -36.45 -3.11
C SER A 125 15.86 -37.32 -2.05
N VAL A 126 16.37 -36.71 -0.98
CA VAL A 126 17.01 -37.45 0.13
C VAL A 126 15.97 -38.29 0.88
N LEU A 127 14.77 -37.75 1.13
CA LEU A 127 13.68 -38.51 1.75
C LEU A 127 13.26 -39.70 0.90
N HIS A 128 13.08 -39.51 -0.41
CA HIS A 128 12.78 -40.58 -1.34
C HIS A 128 13.83 -41.69 -1.23
N ALA A 129 15.11 -41.36 -1.41
CA ALA A 129 16.21 -42.32 -1.33
C ALA A 129 16.27 -43.06 0.02
N ALA A 130 15.99 -42.36 1.13
CA ALA A 130 16.00 -42.96 2.46
C ALA A 130 14.81 -43.88 2.76
N THR A 131 13.70 -43.73 2.02
CA THR A 131 12.49 -44.56 2.20
C THR A 131 12.41 -45.71 1.21
N THR A 132 13.07 -45.59 0.05
CA THR A 132 13.20 -46.64 -0.94
C THR A 132 13.97 -47.83 -0.36
N ASP A 133 13.50 -49.04 -0.65
CA ASP A 133 14.10 -50.32 -0.22
C ASP A 133 14.20 -50.55 1.30
N THR A 134 13.49 -49.76 2.11
CA THR A 134 13.43 -49.97 3.57
C THR A 134 12.51 -51.13 3.97
N GLY A 135 11.64 -51.59 3.07
CA GLY A 135 10.61 -52.59 3.34
C GLY A 135 9.44 -52.06 4.17
N GLY A 136 9.47 -50.78 4.57
CA GLY A 136 8.42 -50.10 5.36
C GLY A 136 7.26 -49.59 4.51
N ARG A 137 6.37 -48.80 5.13
CA ARG A 137 5.32 -48.06 4.40
C ARG A 137 5.59 -46.56 4.47
N THR A 138 5.47 -45.86 3.36
CA THR A 138 5.51 -44.38 3.33
C THR A 138 4.15 -43.84 2.92
N VAL A 139 3.55 -42.97 3.75
CA VAL A 139 2.27 -42.32 3.47
C VAL A 139 2.50 -40.83 3.29
N LEU A 140 2.14 -40.30 2.12
CA LEU A 140 2.31 -38.88 1.78
C LEU A 140 0.94 -38.21 1.72
N LEU A 141 0.70 -37.25 2.61
CA LEU A 141 -0.55 -36.48 2.64
C LEU A 141 -0.49 -35.29 1.70
N ALA A 142 -1.50 -35.15 0.85
CA ALA A 142 -1.68 -34.05 -0.09
C ALA A 142 -0.40 -33.72 -0.88
N ALA A 143 0.35 -34.75 -1.32
CA ALA A 143 1.53 -34.57 -2.17
C ALA A 143 1.11 -33.95 -3.49
N GLY A 144 1.50 -32.69 -3.71
CA GLY A 144 1.08 -31.92 -4.87
C GLY A 144 2.12 -31.92 -5.98
N PRO A 145 1.89 -31.13 -7.04
CA PRO A 145 2.87 -30.95 -8.12
C PRO A 145 4.31 -30.63 -7.69
N PRO A 146 4.58 -29.81 -6.64
CA PRO A 146 5.96 -29.48 -6.29
C PRO A 146 6.71 -30.60 -5.55
N SER A 147 6.05 -31.65 -5.08
CA SER A 147 6.70 -32.70 -4.28
C SER A 147 6.56 -34.11 -4.86
N VAL A 148 5.44 -34.42 -5.52
CA VAL A 148 5.11 -35.79 -5.92
C VAL A 148 6.11 -36.36 -6.92
N GLY A 149 6.64 -35.55 -7.84
CA GLY A 149 7.57 -36.03 -8.86
C GLY A 149 8.93 -36.47 -8.31
N ALA A 150 9.41 -35.81 -7.25
CA ALA A 150 10.66 -36.17 -6.59
C ALA A 150 10.48 -37.28 -5.55
N LEU A 151 9.36 -37.27 -4.82
CA LEU A 151 9.07 -38.27 -3.79
C LEU A 151 8.58 -39.61 -4.37
N VAL A 152 7.91 -39.57 -5.51
CA VAL A 152 7.33 -40.73 -6.20
C VAL A 152 7.52 -40.58 -7.71
N PRO A 153 8.74 -40.86 -8.22
CA PRO A 153 9.02 -40.78 -9.66
C PRO A 153 8.03 -41.62 -10.48
N GLY A 154 7.51 -41.06 -11.58
CA GLY A 154 6.50 -41.69 -12.43
C GLY A 154 5.03 -41.40 -12.04
N VAL A 155 4.80 -40.65 -10.96
CA VAL A 155 3.47 -40.15 -10.57
C VAL A 155 3.37 -38.65 -10.75
N ARG A 156 2.22 -38.18 -11.25
CA ARG A 156 1.86 -36.77 -11.36
C ARG A 156 0.60 -36.46 -10.57
N ALA A 157 0.61 -35.36 -9.83
CA ALA A 157 -0.58 -34.80 -9.18
C ALA A 157 -1.30 -33.86 -10.16
N ARG A 158 -2.63 -33.96 -10.21
CA ARG A 158 -3.53 -33.05 -10.93
C ARG A 158 -4.30 -32.18 -9.94
N SER A 159 -4.97 -31.15 -10.45
CA SER A 159 -5.68 -30.14 -9.66
C SER A 159 -6.59 -30.74 -8.59
N SER A 160 -6.66 -30.04 -7.45
CA SER A 160 -7.46 -30.46 -6.31
C SER A 160 -8.95 -30.50 -6.66
N VAL A 161 -9.60 -31.63 -6.39
CA VAL A 161 -11.05 -31.81 -6.48
C VAL A 161 -11.65 -31.62 -5.07
N PRO A 162 -12.88 -31.09 -4.92
CA PRO A 162 -13.51 -30.96 -3.60
C PRO A 162 -13.58 -32.29 -2.86
N VAL A 163 -13.26 -32.24 -1.57
CA VAL A 163 -13.39 -33.38 -0.66
C VAL A 163 -14.86 -33.67 -0.43
N SER A 164 -15.25 -34.93 -0.64
CA SER A 164 -16.63 -35.40 -0.45
C SER A 164 -16.65 -36.91 -0.23
N THR A 165 -17.75 -37.44 0.29
CA THR A 165 -17.98 -38.88 0.43
C THR A 165 -17.89 -39.58 -0.93
N ARG A 166 -17.07 -40.63 -1.02
CA ARG A 166 -16.87 -41.44 -2.22
C ARG A 166 -16.67 -42.90 -1.85
N ALA A 167 -17.15 -43.79 -2.72
CA ALA A 167 -16.88 -45.22 -2.64
C ALA A 167 -15.44 -45.55 -3.11
N PRO A 168 -14.82 -46.64 -2.60
CA PRO A 168 -13.40 -46.94 -2.83
C PRO A 168 -13.10 -47.36 -4.28
N GLN A 169 -14.02 -48.06 -4.95
CA GLN A 169 -13.90 -48.52 -6.35
C GLN A 169 -12.57 -49.24 -6.68
N CYS A 170 -12.03 -49.99 -5.72
CA CYS A 170 -10.76 -50.70 -5.85
C CYS A 170 -10.72 -51.97 -4.97
N SER A 171 -9.70 -52.79 -5.16
CA SER A 171 -9.49 -54.04 -4.39
C SER A 171 -8.53 -53.87 -3.20
N LEU A 172 -8.23 -52.65 -2.77
CA LEU A 172 -7.39 -52.41 -1.60
C LEU A 172 -8.16 -52.82 -0.33
N PRO A 173 -7.68 -53.79 0.47
CA PRO A 173 -8.42 -54.25 1.65
C PRO A 173 -8.74 -53.11 2.63
N ALA A 174 -7.79 -52.18 2.81
CA ALA A 174 -7.97 -51.00 3.65
C ALA A 174 -9.15 -50.13 3.21
N ALA A 175 -9.30 -49.92 1.90
CA ALA A 175 -10.39 -49.12 1.34
C ALA A 175 -11.71 -49.89 1.32
N GLY A 176 -11.68 -51.20 1.05
CA GLY A 176 -12.87 -52.06 1.08
C GLY A 176 -13.50 -52.15 2.47
N GLN A 177 -12.69 -52.29 3.51
CA GLN A 177 -13.16 -52.32 4.90
C GLN A 177 -13.60 -50.95 5.42
N ALA A 178 -13.02 -49.87 4.90
CA ALA A 178 -13.47 -48.52 5.21
C ALA A 178 -14.83 -48.20 4.55
N GLY A 179 -15.08 -48.73 3.36
CA GLY A 179 -16.27 -48.37 2.60
C GLY A 179 -16.18 -46.94 2.08
N GLU A 180 -17.30 -46.22 2.12
CA GLU A 180 -17.35 -44.81 1.72
C GLU A 180 -16.52 -43.94 2.68
N ALA A 181 -15.77 -42.98 2.15
CA ALA A 181 -14.95 -42.07 2.97
C ALA A 181 -14.89 -40.67 2.33
N GLU A 182 -14.68 -39.65 3.16
CA GLU A 182 -14.45 -38.27 2.69
C GLU A 182 -13.04 -38.18 2.09
N THR A 183 -12.97 -38.22 0.76
CA THR A 183 -11.72 -38.24 -0.02
C THR A 183 -11.76 -37.16 -1.09
N GLY A 184 -10.68 -36.92 -1.81
CA GLY A 184 -10.56 -35.80 -2.75
C GLY A 184 -9.21 -35.12 -2.60
N GLY A 185 -9.16 -33.81 -2.75
CA GLY A 185 -7.89 -33.09 -2.78
C GLY A 185 -7.16 -33.38 -4.09
N PHE A 186 -5.83 -33.55 -4.03
CA PHE A 186 -5.06 -33.93 -5.22
C PHE A 186 -5.47 -35.30 -5.75
N VAL A 187 -5.48 -35.44 -7.08
CA VAL A 187 -5.70 -36.73 -7.74
C VAL A 187 -4.48 -37.11 -8.56
N TYR A 188 -4.21 -38.40 -8.65
CA TYR A 188 -2.93 -38.91 -9.11
C TYR A 188 -3.06 -39.67 -10.42
N ALA A 189 -2.11 -39.44 -11.32
CA ALA A 189 -1.90 -40.24 -12.52
C ALA A 189 -0.51 -40.88 -12.44
N ALA A 190 -0.44 -42.19 -12.66
CA ALA A 190 0.80 -42.95 -12.69
C ALA A 190 1.03 -43.53 -14.09
N GLU A 191 2.28 -43.49 -14.56
CA GLU A 191 2.68 -44.02 -15.86
C GLU A 191 3.76 -45.10 -15.66
N GLY A 192 3.52 -46.31 -16.17
CA GLY A 192 4.52 -47.39 -16.16
C GLY A 192 4.82 -48.00 -14.78
N LEU A 193 3.92 -47.84 -13.80
CA LEU A 193 4.07 -48.34 -12.43
C LEU A 193 2.93 -49.31 -12.07
N ASP A 194 3.25 -50.33 -11.26
CA ASP A 194 2.21 -51.19 -10.65
C ASP A 194 1.55 -50.42 -9.49
N THR A 195 0.33 -49.93 -9.76
CA THR A 195 -0.40 -49.07 -8.83
C THR A 195 -1.82 -49.53 -8.63
N LEU A 196 -2.35 -49.27 -7.43
CA LEU A 196 -3.74 -49.48 -7.08
C LEU A 196 -4.35 -48.15 -6.69
N GLY A 197 -5.22 -47.62 -7.55
CA GLY A 197 -5.97 -46.40 -7.32
C GLY A 197 -7.32 -46.67 -6.69
N CYS A 198 -7.67 -45.90 -5.66
CA CYS A 198 -8.96 -45.94 -4.98
C CYS A 198 -9.57 -44.53 -4.89
N TYR A 199 -10.86 -44.48 -4.60
CA TYR A 199 -11.63 -43.26 -4.39
C TYR A 199 -11.49 -42.27 -5.56
N PRO A 200 -12.03 -42.60 -6.75
CA PRO A 200 -11.89 -41.76 -7.93
C PRO A 200 -12.62 -40.43 -7.77
N ALA A 201 -11.91 -39.34 -8.08
CA ALA A 201 -12.43 -37.98 -8.10
C ALA A 201 -12.01 -37.30 -9.40
N GLY A 202 -12.96 -36.77 -10.17
CA GLY A 202 -12.65 -36.17 -11.47
C GLY A 202 -11.99 -37.12 -12.47
N GLY A 203 -12.26 -38.43 -12.38
CA GLY A 203 -11.72 -39.46 -13.28
C GLY A 203 -10.34 -40.02 -12.90
N LEU A 204 -9.73 -39.55 -11.82
CA LEU A 204 -8.43 -40.04 -11.32
C LEU A 204 -8.52 -40.43 -9.83
N PRO A 205 -7.71 -41.37 -9.35
CA PRO A 205 -7.72 -41.79 -7.94
C PRO A 205 -7.22 -40.66 -7.01
N SER A 206 -7.93 -40.46 -5.90
CA SER A 206 -7.48 -39.59 -4.80
C SER A 206 -6.70 -40.34 -3.72
N LEU A 207 -6.72 -41.68 -3.74
CA LEU A 207 -5.79 -42.55 -3.00
C LEU A 207 -5.05 -43.41 -4.01
N LEU A 208 -3.71 -43.35 -4.02
CA LEU A 208 -2.89 -44.18 -4.91
C LEU A 208 -1.88 -44.97 -4.09
N THR A 209 -1.88 -46.29 -4.21
CA THR A 209 -0.87 -47.17 -3.60
C THR A 209 0.07 -47.68 -4.66
N LEU A 210 1.37 -47.47 -4.48
CA LEU A 210 2.42 -48.07 -5.29
C LEU A 210 2.90 -49.35 -4.59
N LYS A 211 2.77 -50.48 -5.28
CA LYS A 211 3.22 -51.77 -4.74
C LYS A 211 4.66 -52.01 -5.13
N GLN A 212 5.55 -52.13 -4.15
CA GLN A 212 6.93 -52.57 -4.39
C GLN A 212 7.21 -53.77 -3.46
N PRO A 213 6.93 -55.01 -3.92
CA PRO A 213 6.87 -56.21 -3.08
C PRO A 213 8.07 -56.43 -2.14
N THR A 214 9.27 -55.98 -2.54
CA THR A 214 10.51 -56.11 -1.76
C THR A 214 10.97 -54.82 -1.10
N ALA A 215 10.47 -53.66 -1.55
CA ALA A 215 10.99 -52.35 -1.16
C ALA A 215 10.10 -51.61 -0.14
N GLY A 216 8.87 -52.09 0.05
CA GLY A 216 7.85 -51.40 0.84
C GLY A 216 6.69 -50.92 -0.04
N ASP A 217 5.75 -50.17 0.54
CA ASP A 217 4.69 -49.55 -0.25
C ASP A 217 4.58 -48.06 0.03
N THR A 218 4.28 -47.30 -1.03
CA THR A 218 4.07 -45.86 -0.94
C THR A 218 2.61 -45.55 -1.20
N VAL A 219 1.95 -44.91 -0.25
CA VAL A 219 0.55 -44.51 -0.31
C VAL A 219 0.46 -42.99 -0.44
N LEU A 220 -0.19 -42.52 -1.48
CA LEU A 220 -0.54 -41.12 -1.67
C LEU A 220 -2.00 -40.91 -1.27
N LEU A 221 -2.24 -39.93 -0.40
CA LEU A 221 -3.58 -39.47 -0.06
C LEU A 221 -3.76 -38.03 -0.55
N GLY A 222 -4.76 -37.78 -1.38
CA GLY A 222 -5.00 -36.49 -2.00
C GLY A 222 -5.38 -35.39 -1.01
N SER A 223 -5.98 -35.78 0.11
CA SER A 223 -6.40 -34.91 1.21
C SER A 223 -5.99 -35.49 2.56
N ALA A 224 -5.81 -34.60 3.54
CA ALA A 224 -5.55 -34.95 4.93
C ALA A 224 -6.82 -34.93 5.79
N ASP A 225 -7.98 -34.58 5.22
CA ASP A 225 -9.20 -34.27 5.98
C ASP A 225 -9.67 -35.43 6.85
N LEU A 226 -9.54 -36.67 6.38
CA LEU A 226 -9.88 -37.88 7.14
C LEU A 226 -9.02 -38.11 8.39
N LEU A 227 -7.93 -37.34 8.57
CA LEU A 227 -7.07 -37.41 9.76
C LEU A 227 -7.41 -36.32 10.79
N TYR A 228 -8.31 -35.39 10.49
CA TYR A 228 -8.71 -34.35 11.45
C TYR A 228 -9.68 -34.90 12.49
N ASN A 229 -9.52 -34.41 13.72
CA ASN A 229 -10.38 -34.77 14.84
C ASN A 229 -11.87 -34.52 14.54
N ASP A 230 -12.22 -33.47 13.78
CA ASP A 230 -13.61 -33.10 13.47
C ASP A 230 -14.24 -33.86 12.30
N ARG A 231 -13.47 -34.68 11.58
CA ARG A 231 -13.93 -35.48 10.43
C ARG A 231 -13.76 -36.97 10.63
N LEU A 232 -13.08 -37.38 11.70
CA LEU A 232 -12.66 -38.76 11.86
C LEU A 232 -13.85 -39.73 11.98
N ASP A 233 -14.94 -39.29 12.60
CA ASP A 233 -16.18 -40.03 12.82
C ASP A 233 -17.16 -39.99 11.64
N HIS A 234 -16.81 -39.28 10.56
CA HIS A 234 -17.61 -39.25 9.34
C HIS A 234 -17.31 -40.47 8.46
N GLU A 235 -18.37 -41.17 8.04
CA GLU A 235 -18.29 -42.29 7.10
C GLU A 235 -17.23 -43.33 7.54
N GLY A 236 -16.41 -43.81 6.60
CA GLY A 236 -15.29 -44.71 6.81
C GLY A 236 -13.95 -44.04 7.14
N ASN A 237 -13.91 -42.74 7.48
CA ASN A 237 -12.66 -41.99 7.64
C ASN A 237 -11.73 -42.62 8.68
N ALA A 238 -12.25 -42.94 9.88
CA ALA A 238 -11.48 -43.64 10.91
C ALA A 238 -10.97 -45.01 10.44
N ALA A 239 -11.84 -45.81 9.83
CA ALA A 239 -11.47 -47.14 9.35
C ALA A 239 -10.36 -47.06 8.29
N LEU A 240 -10.42 -46.08 7.38
CA LEU A 240 -9.40 -45.85 6.37
C LEU A 240 -8.08 -45.37 6.99
N ALA A 241 -8.14 -44.34 7.85
CA ALA A 241 -6.97 -43.79 8.54
C ALA A 241 -6.22 -44.85 9.34
N LEU A 242 -6.94 -45.62 10.17
CA LEU A 242 -6.35 -46.64 11.02
C LEU A 242 -5.73 -47.80 10.23
N GLN A 243 -6.34 -48.20 9.10
CA GLN A 243 -5.79 -49.28 8.27
C GLN A 243 -4.58 -48.84 7.43
N LEU A 244 -4.56 -47.59 6.97
CA LEU A 244 -3.43 -47.06 6.21
C LEU A 244 -2.22 -46.82 7.11
N LEU A 245 -2.43 -46.19 8.28
CA LEU A 245 -1.36 -45.79 9.20
C LEU A 245 -0.91 -46.95 10.10
N GLY A 246 -1.84 -47.82 10.50
CA GLY A 246 -1.60 -48.93 11.42
C GLY A 246 -1.16 -50.24 10.75
N SER A 247 -0.69 -50.21 9.50
CA SER A 247 -0.20 -51.41 8.80
C SER A 247 1.07 -52.02 9.39
N ARG A 248 1.81 -51.24 10.19
CA ARG A 248 3.08 -51.61 10.82
C ARG A 248 3.02 -51.25 12.31
N PRO A 249 3.80 -51.90 13.19
CA PRO A 249 3.74 -51.67 14.64
C PRO A 249 4.26 -50.29 15.07
N HIS A 250 5.10 -49.64 14.26
CA HIS A 250 5.63 -48.31 14.56
C HIS A 250 5.13 -47.27 13.54
N LEU A 251 4.49 -46.20 14.00
CA LEU A 251 4.14 -45.04 13.19
C LEU A 251 5.05 -43.87 13.53
N VAL A 252 5.77 -43.38 12.52
CA VAL A 252 6.57 -42.17 12.60
C VAL A 252 5.78 -41.06 11.94
N TRP A 253 5.37 -40.09 12.74
CA TRP A 253 4.55 -38.97 12.33
C TRP A 253 5.45 -37.76 12.10
N TYR A 254 5.82 -37.51 10.83
CA TYR A 254 6.71 -36.41 10.46
C TYR A 254 5.92 -35.14 10.17
N LEU A 255 6.15 -34.10 10.99
CA LEU A 255 5.68 -32.72 10.78
C LEU A 255 6.86 -31.86 10.29
N PRO A 256 6.99 -31.63 8.97
CA PRO A 256 8.01 -30.73 8.45
C PRO A 256 7.93 -29.35 9.11
N SER A 257 9.06 -28.86 9.62
CA SER A 257 9.18 -27.55 10.24
C SER A 257 10.14 -26.67 9.45
N LEU A 258 9.81 -25.39 9.31
CA LEU A 258 10.70 -24.40 8.70
C LEU A 258 11.98 -24.17 9.53
N SER A 259 12.00 -24.61 10.79
CA SER A 259 13.18 -24.55 11.66
C SER A 259 14.11 -25.76 11.50
N ASP A 260 13.85 -26.67 10.55
CA ASP A 260 14.76 -27.78 10.27
C ASP A 260 16.08 -27.23 9.68
N PRO A 261 17.25 -27.50 10.30
CA PRO A 261 18.54 -27.02 9.80
C PRO A 261 18.86 -27.52 8.39
N SER A 262 18.28 -28.65 7.96
CA SER A 262 18.45 -29.14 6.59
C SER A 262 17.73 -28.29 5.53
N ALA A 263 16.81 -27.40 5.92
CA ALA A 263 16.15 -26.47 5.01
C ALA A 263 17.04 -25.28 4.61
N ALA A 264 18.00 -24.90 5.48
CA ALA A 264 18.91 -23.78 5.23
C ALA A 264 20.02 -24.10 4.20
N GLY A 265 20.34 -25.38 3.98
CA GLY A 265 21.39 -25.80 3.04
C GLY A 265 20.96 -25.89 1.57
N GLY A 266 19.76 -25.42 1.22
CA GLY A 266 19.14 -25.62 -0.10
C GLY A 266 19.33 -24.49 -1.12
N SER A 267 19.90 -23.34 -0.75
CA SER A 267 20.21 -22.25 -1.68
C SER A 267 21.71 -22.22 -1.97
N GLY A 268 22.15 -23.12 -2.84
CA GLY A 268 23.56 -23.18 -3.25
C GLY A 268 23.69 -23.97 -4.54
N ASP A 269 23.32 -23.35 -5.66
CA ASP A 269 23.89 -23.75 -6.94
C ASP A 269 25.39 -23.42 -6.92
N GLN A 270 26.18 -24.49 -6.89
CA GLN A 270 27.56 -24.67 -7.36
C GLN A 270 28.30 -23.42 -7.87
N ASP A 271 29.42 -23.10 -7.20
CA ASP A 271 30.69 -23.02 -7.92
C ASP A 271 31.89 -23.30 -7.01
N HIS A 272 32.70 -24.26 -7.46
CA HIS A 272 34.13 -24.49 -7.24
C HIS A 272 34.77 -24.50 -5.83
N SER A 273 35.55 -25.57 -5.63
CA SER A 273 36.66 -25.74 -4.69
C SER A 273 37.51 -24.47 -4.47
N THR A 274 38.03 -24.27 -3.25
CA THR A 274 39.44 -24.52 -2.86
C THR A 274 39.66 -23.99 -1.43
N ASP A 275 40.32 -24.80 -0.60
CA ASP A 275 41.08 -24.53 0.62
C ASP A 275 40.78 -23.31 1.51
N GLY A 276 40.65 -23.61 2.81
CA GLY A 276 41.39 -22.84 3.81
C GLY A 276 40.56 -22.02 4.79
N ASP A 277 40.75 -22.39 6.05
CA ASP A 277 40.69 -21.54 7.24
C ASP A 277 39.34 -21.30 7.91
N SER A 278 39.25 -21.91 9.08
CA SER A 278 38.35 -21.57 10.17
C SER A 278 38.58 -20.14 10.65
N THR A 279 37.58 -19.28 10.58
CA THR A 279 37.44 -18.15 11.50
C THR A 279 35.97 -17.87 11.82
N ASP A 280 35.76 -17.60 13.10
CA ASP A 280 34.50 -17.38 13.78
C ASP A 280 33.63 -16.26 13.18
N GLY A 281 32.32 -16.44 13.36
CA GLY A 281 31.45 -15.39 13.89
C GLY A 281 31.09 -14.25 12.94
N ASP A 282 30.10 -14.50 12.08
CA ASP A 282 28.89 -13.68 11.94
C ASP A 282 28.11 -14.13 10.70
N SER A 283 27.36 -15.22 10.82
CA SER A 283 26.23 -15.47 9.92
C SER A 283 25.18 -14.38 10.19
N SER A 284 25.38 -13.27 9.50
CA SER A 284 24.60 -12.05 9.68
C SER A 284 23.10 -12.35 9.56
N PHE A 285 22.29 -11.67 10.36
CA PHE A 285 20.83 -11.70 10.38
C PHE A 285 20.15 -11.67 8.99
N ALA A 286 20.86 -11.27 7.93
CA ALA A 286 20.42 -11.26 6.55
C ALA A 286 20.22 -12.66 5.96
N ASP A 287 20.93 -13.69 6.43
CA ASP A 287 20.87 -15.05 5.87
C ASP A 287 19.62 -15.83 6.33
N LEU A 288 18.96 -15.34 7.37
CA LEU A 288 17.68 -15.86 7.88
C LEU A 288 16.46 -15.24 7.15
N ILE A 289 16.68 -14.28 6.25
CA ILE A 289 15.61 -13.58 5.55
C ILE A 289 15.39 -14.25 4.19
N PRO A 290 14.22 -14.87 3.93
CA PRO A 290 13.91 -15.49 2.65
C PRO A 290 14.14 -14.51 1.48
N SER A 291 14.76 -14.97 0.39
CA SER A 291 15.22 -14.12 -0.73
C SER A 291 14.14 -13.21 -1.36
N GLY A 292 12.86 -13.55 -1.23
CA GLY A 292 11.75 -12.70 -1.66
C GLY A 292 11.60 -11.39 -0.86
N TRP A 293 12.06 -11.35 0.39
CA TRP A 293 12.03 -10.14 1.21
C TRP A 293 13.07 -9.11 0.77
N LEU A 294 14.20 -9.52 0.17
CA LEU A 294 15.19 -8.59 -0.39
C LEU A 294 14.55 -7.69 -1.46
N TRP A 295 13.74 -8.27 -2.35
CA TRP A 295 12.98 -7.51 -3.35
C TRP A 295 11.96 -6.56 -2.71
N GLY A 296 11.26 -7.00 -1.66
CA GLY A 296 10.35 -6.15 -0.89
C GLY A 296 11.08 -4.96 -0.25
N THR A 297 12.22 -5.21 0.40
CA THR A 297 13.04 -4.15 1.01
C THR A 297 13.66 -3.22 -0.02
N LEU A 298 14.05 -3.72 -1.20
CA LEU A 298 14.56 -2.91 -2.30
C LEU A 298 13.47 -1.96 -2.84
N GLN A 299 12.25 -2.45 -3.03
CA GLN A 299 11.12 -1.61 -3.44
C GLN A 299 10.79 -0.55 -2.39
N LEU A 300 10.85 -0.91 -1.11
CA LEU A 300 10.61 0.00 0.01
C LEU A 300 11.73 1.06 0.12
N ALA A 301 12.98 0.66 -0.07
CA ALA A 301 14.13 1.55 -0.15
C ALA A 301 14.03 2.50 -1.36
N LEU A 302 13.67 1.99 -2.54
CA LEU A 302 13.44 2.81 -3.73
C LEU A 302 12.30 3.82 -3.52
N ALA A 303 11.19 3.39 -2.91
CA ALA A 303 10.08 4.27 -2.56
C ALA A 303 10.52 5.35 -1.54
N ALA A 304 11.32 4.98 -0.53
CA ALA A 304 11.87 5.92 0.44
C ALA A 304 12.82 6.94 -0.22
N VAL A 305 13.67 6.51 -1.17
CA VAL A 305 14.54 7.39 -1.94
C VAL A 305 13.73 8.34 -2.82
N LEU A 306 12.73 7.84 -3.54
CA LEU A 306 11.85 8.68 -4.35
C LEU A 306 11.08 9.71 -3.49
N ALA A 307 10.60 9.29 -2.32
CA ALA A 307 9.97 10.18 -1.35
C ALA A 307 10.95 11.22 -0.81
N ALA A 308 12.19 10.82 -0.51
CA ALA A 308 13.24 11.73 -0.07
C ALA A 308 13.59 12.74 -1.17
N VAL A 309 13.75 12.33 -2.43
CA VAL A 309 13.99 13.22 -3.57
C VAL A 309 12.83 14.17 -3.80
N TRP A 310 11.59 13.67 -3.74
CA TRP A 310 10.38 14.50 -3.86
C TRP A 310 10.32 15.56 -2.76
N ARG A 311 10.68 15.19 -1.52
CA ARG A 311 10.65 16.10 -0.36
C ARG A 311 11.88 17.01 -0.29
N ALA A 312 13.01 16.60 -0.87
CA ALA A 312 14.23 17.38 -1.00
C ALA A 312 14.13 18.44 -2.11
N ARG A 313 13.22 18.28 -3.06
CA ARG A 313 12.81 19.34 -4.00
C ARG A 313 12.05 20.44 -3.24
N ARG A 314 12.79 21.24 -2.47
CA ARG A 314 12.31 22.49 -1.88
C ARG A 314 12.09 23.51 -2.99
N LEU A 315 10.84 23.72 -3.38
CA LEU A 315 10.42 25.06 -3.83
C LEU A 315 10.46 25.93 -2.57
N GLY A 316 11.52 26.73 -2.43
CA GLY A 316 11.75 27.56 -1.25
C GLY A 316 10.56 28.49 -0.94
N PRO A 317 10.43 28.98 0.30
CA PRO A 317 9.37 29.92 0.66
C PRO A 317 9.45 31.13 -0.28
N VAL A 318 8.30 31.51 -0.86
CA VAL A 318 8.18 32.76 -1.62
C VAL A 318 8.61 33.87 -0.66
N VAL A 319 9.69 34.56 -1.00
CA VAL A 319 10.24 35.64 -0.20
C VAL A 319 9.15 36.70 -0.03
N ALA A 320 8.56 36.76 1.15
CA ALA A 320 7.67 37.84 1.53
C ALA A 320 8.57 39.04 1.84
N GLU A 321 8.85 39.83 0.82
CA GLU A 321 9.55 41.10 0.96
C GLU A 321 8.74 42.00 1.90
N ARG A 322 9.36 42.47 2.99
CA ARG A 322 8.74 43.44 3.89
C ARG A 322 8.60 44.75 3.13
N LEU A 323 7.38 45.09 2.69
CA LEU A 323 7.06 46.44 2.24
C LEU A 323 7.31 47.42 3.41
N PRO A 324 8.30 48.33 3.31
CA PRO A 324 8.54 49.28 4.37
C PRO A 324 7.53 50.42 4.21
N VAL A 325 6.71 50.61 5.25
CA VAL A 325 5.86 51.79 5.48
C VAL A 325 4.62 51.88 4.58
N ALA A 326 3.44 51.89 5.22
CA ALA A 326 2.19 52.24 4.56
C ALA A 326 2.18 53.75 4.27
N ILE A 327 2.51 54.12 3.04
CA ILE A 327 2.42 55.50 2.55
C ILE A 327 0.96 55.79 2.21
N ARG A 328 0.43 56.94 2.61
CA ARG A 328 -0.93 57.34 2.22
C ARG A 328 -0.98 57.50 0.70
N ALA A 329 -2.06 57.03 0.08
CA ALA A 329 -2.25 57.12 -1.37
C ALA A 329 -2.14 58.55 -1.93
N SER A 330 -2.41 59.56 -1.11
CA SER A 330 -2.24 60.98 -1.46
C SER A 330 -0.78 61.42 -1.58
N GLU A 331 0.14 60.85 -0.78
CA GLU A 331 1.55 61.22 -0.82
C GLU A 331 2.27 60.60 -2.03
N SER A 332 1.87 59.38 -2.43
CA SER A 332 2.44 58.72 -3.60
C SER A 332 1.99 59.37 -4.91
N THR A 333 0.74 59.82 -5.00
CA THR A 333 0.24 60.56 -6.17
C THR A 333 0.89 61.94 -6.26
N GLU A 334 1.02 62.67 -5.15
CA GLU A 334 1.70 63.96 -5.13
C GLU A 334 3.19 63.84 -5.46
N GLY A 335 3.88 62.85 -4.89
CA GLY A 335 5.29 62.58 -5.19
C GLY A 335 5.52 62.26 -6.66
N ARG A 336 4.63 61.44 -7.26
CA ARG A 336 4.70 61.11 -8.70
C ARG A 336 4.40 62.33 -9.57
N ALA A 337 3.43 63.17 -9.21
CA ALA A 337 3.11 64.39 -9.93
C ALA A 337 4.27 65.40 -9.90
N ARG A 338 4.89 65.62 -8.72
CA ARG A 338 6.07 66.48 -8.58
C ARG A 338 7.26 65.97 -9.41
N LEU A 339 7.47 64.65 -9.44
CA LEU A 339 8.53 64.03 -10.23
C LEU A 339 8.27 64.16 -11.74
N GLN A 340 7.02 63.97 -12.19
CA GLN A 340 6.63 64.17 -13.60
C GLN A 340 6.77 65.63 -14.04
N ARG A 341 6.39 66.60 -13.18
CA ARG A 341 6.60 68.03 -13.43
C ARG A 341 8.08 68.38 -13.51
N LYS A 342 8.91 67.91 -12.57
CA LYS A 342 10.37 68.15 -12.58
C LYS A 342 11.05 67.59 -13.85
N ALA A 343 10.50 66.52 -14.41
CA ALA A 343 10.99 65.89 -15.63
C ALA A 343 10.37 66.48 -16.92
N ASN A 344 9.49 67.49 -16.83
CA ASN A 344 8.72 68.05 -17.95
C ASN A 344 8.03 66.96 -18.81
N ALA A 345 7.54 65.89 -18.16
CA ALA A 345 7.02 64.70 -18.81
C ALA A 345 5.51 64.85 -19.14
N HIS A 346 5.17 65.87 -19.94
CA HIS A 346 3.79 66.18 -20.33
C HIS A 346 3.13 65.05 -21.11
N ASP A 347 3.91 64.32 -21.91
CA ASP A 347 3.51 63.13 -22.66
C ASP A 347 2.96 62.03 -21.76
N ARG A 348 3.70 61.66 -20.71
CA ARG A 348 3.35 60.61 -19.77
C ARG A 348 2.22 61.03 -18.84
N ALA A 349 2.18 62.30 -18.45
CA ALA A 349 1.09 62.84 -17.64
C ALA A 349 -0.23 62.82 -18.42
N ALA A 350 -0.25 63.34 -19.66
CA ALA A 350 -1.43 63.34 -20.53
C ALA A 350 -1.90 61.92 -20.86
N ALA A 351 -0.99 61.00 -21.19
CA ALA A 351 -1.32 59.61 -21.47
C ALA A 351 -1.94 58.91 -20.24
N SER A 352 -1.40 59.17 -19.04
CA SER A 352 -1.93 58.62 -17.79
C SER A 352 -3.33 59.14 -17.47
N LEU A 353 -3.58 60.45 -17.64
CA LEU A 353 -4.89 61.06 -17.43
C LEU A 353 -5.92 60.50 -18.42
N ARG A 354 -5.61 60.53 -19.72
CA ARG A 354 -6.48 59.98 -20.78
C ARG A 354 -6.74 58.48 -20.59
N HIS A 355 -5.74 57.70 -20.20
CA HIS A 355 -5.92 56.27 -19.90
C HIS A 355 -6.91 56.07 -18.75
N ALA A 356 -6.68 56.74 -17.63
CA ALA A 356 -7.53 56.61 -16.45
C ALA A 356 -8.97 57.09 -16.70
N THR A 357 -9.15 58.20 -17.42
CA THR A 357 -10.49 58.70 -17.80
C THR A 357 -11.21 57.68 -18.69
N ARG A 358 -10.56 57.15 -19.74
CA ARG A 358 -11.14 56.11 -20.61
C ARG A 358 -11.58 54.85 -19.83
N THR A 359 -10.74 54.38 -18.90
CA THR A 359 -11.07 53.23 -18.04
C THR A 359 -12.26 53.50 -17.13
N ARG A 360 -12.44 54.73 -16.64
CA ARG A 360 -13.58 55.09 -15.76
C ARG A 360 -14.89 55.30 -16.52
N ILE A 361 -14.85 55.89 -17.72
CA ILE A 361 -16.08 56.14 -18.51
C ILE A 361 -16.56 54.91 -19.29
N ALA A 362 -15.67 53.98 -19.67
CA ALA A 362 -16.04 52.77 -20.42
C ALA A 362 -17.18 51.94 -19.80
N PRO A 363 -17.17 51.59 -18.49
CA PRO A 363 -18.26 50.83 -17.88
C PRO A 363 -19.56 51.62 -17.82
N LEU A 364 -19.50 52.95 -17.71
CA LEU A 364 -20.70 53.80 -17.73
C LEU A 364 -21.37 53.72 -19.12
N LEU A 365 -20.58 53.68 -20.18
CA LEU A 365 -21.04 53.67 -21.58
C LEU A 365 -21.33 52.25 -22.13
N GLY A 366 -21.25 51.21 -21.30
CA GLY A 366 -21.46 49.83 -21.74
C GLY A 366 -20.33 49.25 -22.61
N VAL A 367 -19.15 49.87 -22.61
CA VAL A 367 -17.97 49.43 -23.36
C VAL A 367 -17.14 48.48 -22.50
N SER A 368 -16.66 47.37 -23.08
CA SER A 368 -15.82 46.42 -22.36
C SER A 368 -14.48 47.06 -21.94
N PRO A 369 -13.88 46.67 -20.80
CA PRO A 369 -12.58 47.21 -20.37
C PRO A 369 -11.44 46.98 -21.37
N ARG A 370 -11.55 45.96 -22.24
CA ARG A 370 -10.56 45.69 -23.30
C ARG A 370 -10.68 46.67 -24.46
N ASP A 371 -11.89 47.16 -24.71
CA ASP A 371 -12.20 48.05 -25.83
C ASP A 371 -12.16 49.54 -25.45
N ALA A 372 -12.01 49.84 -24.15
CA ALA A 372 -11.92 51.20 -23.60
C ALA A 372 -10.80 52.06 -24.20
N HIS A 373 -9.78 51.45 -24.81
CA HIS A 373 -8.66 52.16 -25.43
C HIS A 373 -8.72 52.19 -26.96
N SER A 374 -9.80 51.69 -27.56
CA SER A 374 -10.04 51.76 -29.01
C SER A 374 -10.85 53.01 -29.36
N PRO A 375 -10.31 53.93 -30.19
CA PRO A 375 -11.05 55.13 -30.59
C PRO A 375 -12.30 54.78 -31.40
N ALA A 376 -12.26 53.70 -32.18
CA ALA A 376 -13.38 53.27 -33.02
C ALA A 376 -14.61 52.82 -32.22
N ILE A 377 -14.42 52.36 -30.97
CA ILE A 377 -15.50 51.83 -30.12
C ILE A 377 -15.93 52.88 -29.08
N LEU A 378 -14.97 53.59 -28.50
CA LEU A 378 -15.27 54.54 -27.42
C LEU A 378 -15.90 55.85 -27.92
N LEU A 379 -15.42 56.41 -29.04
CA LEU A 379 -15.90 57.72 -29.52
C LEU A 379 -17.40 57.69 -29.89
N PRO A 380 -17.91 56.66 -30.60
CA PRO A 380 -19.35 56.55 -30.86
C PRO A 380 -20.18 56.36 -29.58
N ALA A 381 -19.66 55.61 -28.59
CA ALA A 381 -20.36 55.37 -27.33
C ALA A 381 -20.50 56.66 -26.50
N VAL A 382 -19.47 57.51 -26.51
CA VAL A 382 -19.51 58.83 -25.85
C VAL A 382 -20.46 59.79 -26.59
N SER A 383 -20.46 59.78 -27.92
CA SER A 383 -21.28 60.71 -28.72
C SER A 383 -22.79 60.44 -28.60
N VAL A 384 -23.21 59.21 -28.31
CA VAL A 384 -24.62 58.87 -28.06
C VAL A 384 -25.14 59.49 -26.76
N ARG A 385 -24.27 59.68 -25.76
CA ARG A 385 -24.65 60.13 -24.42
C ARG A 385 -24.48 61.64 -24.20
N ARG A 386 -23.91 62.34 -25.17
CA ARG A 386 -23.69 63.80 -25.15
C ARG A 386 -24.51 64.46 -26.27
N SER A 387 -25.31 65.47 -25.92
CA SER A 387 -26.05 66.28 -26.89
C SER A 387 -25.11 67.22 -27.65
N ALA A 388 -24.96 66.96 -28.94
CA ALA A 388 -24.43 67.76 -30.07
C ALA A 388 -23.47 68.95 -29.80
N ASP A 389 -22.33 68.88 -30.52
CA ASP A 389 -21.53 70.00 -31.08
C ASP A 389 -20.39 70.62 -30.25
N GLU A 390 -19.44 69.79 -29.79
CA GLU A 390 -18.08 70.24 -29.43
C GLU A 390 -17.05 69.50 -30.31
N PRO A 391 -16.43 70.15 -31.30
CA PRO A 391 -15.38 69.56 -32.12
C PRO A 391 -14.12 69.34 -31.26
N GLY A 392 -13.74 68.08 -31.03
CA GLY A 392 -12.49 67.79 -30.33
C GLY A 392 -12.43 66.52 -29.50
N LEU A 393 -13.48 65.68 -29.45
CA LEU A 393 -13.49 64.46 -28.61
C LEU A 393 -12.31 63.51 -28.90
N HIS A 394 -11.94 63.40 -30.19
CA HIS A 394 -10.77 62.63 -30.59
C HIS A 394 -9.48 63.25 -30.03
N GLU A 395 -9.32 64.58 -30.12
CA GLU A 395 -8.14 65.28 -29.60
C GLU A 395 -8.09 65.22 -28.06
N LEU A 396 -9.24 65.25 -27.39
CA LEU A 396 -9.33 65.20 -25.94
C LEU A 396 -8.90 63.83 -25.39
N LEU A 397 -9.42 62.73 -25.96
CA LEU A 397 -9.19 61.36 -25.46
C LEU A 397 -7.99 60.65 -26.09
N PHE A 398 -7.62 61.03 -27.32
CA PHE A 398 -6.59 60.36 -28.14
C PHE A 398 -5.61 61.32 -28.83
N GLY A 399 -5.72 62.63 -28.58
CA GLY A 399 -4.98 63.64 -29.32
C GLY A 399 -3.50 63.75 -28.98
N SER A 400 -2.91 64.82 -29.51
CA SER A 400 -1.49 65.14 -29.38
C SER A 400 -1.08 65.45 -27.93
N VAL A 401 0.24 65.54 -27.72
CA VAL A 401 0.83 65.84 -26.41
C VAL A 401 0.70 67.35 -26.12
N PRO A 402 0.25 67.76 -24.92
CA PRO A 402 0.24 69.17 -24.53
C PRO A 402 1.62 69.82 -24.61
N SER A 403 1.69 71.03 -25.15
CA SER A 403 2.95 71.77 -25.36
C SER A 403 3.54 72.33 -24.07
N ASP A 404 2.71 72.63 -23.06
CA ASP A 404 3.11 73.23 -21.80
C ASP A 404 2.23 72.77 -20.61
N ASP A 405 2.66 73.11 -19.40
CA ASP A 405 1.93 72.80 -18.15
C ASP A 405 0.52 73.41 -18.13
N ALA A 406 0.34 74.59 -18.74
CA ALA A 406 -0.97 75.23 -18.83
C ALA A 406 -1.95 74.42 -19.69
N ALA A 407 -1.52 73.94 -20.86
CA ALA A 407 -2.31 73.06 -21.71
C ALA A 407 -2.59 71.71 -21.05
N LEU A 408 -1.67 71.17 -20.23
CA LEU A 408 -1.89 69.94 -19.48
C LEU A 408 -2.97 70.10 -18.39
N VAL A 409 -3.00 71.24 -17.70
CA VAL A 409 -4.06 71.56 -16.72
C VAL A 409 -5.41 71.71 -17.40
N LEU A 410 -5.46 72.45 -18.52
CA LEU A 410 -6.68 72.57 -19.32
C LEU A 410 -7.20 71.22 -19.81
N LEU A 411 -6.30 70.33 -20.25
CA LEU A 411 -6.65 68.95 -20.63
C LEU A 411 -7.26 68.18 -19.44
N ALA A 412 -6.69 68.31 -18.24
CA ALA A 412 -7.22 67.66 -17.05
C ALA A 412 -8.64 68.14 -16.70
N ASP A 413 -8.87 69.45 -16.75
CA ASP A 413 -10.19 70.06 -16.49
C ASP A 413 -11.24 69.64 -17.52
N GLN A 414 -10.86 69.57 -18.80
CA GLN A 414 -11.74 69.10 -19.88
C GLN A 414 -12.09 67.61 -19.72
N LEU A 415 -11.12 66.77 -19.33
CA LEU A 415 -11.35 65.34 -19.07
C LEU A 415 -12.25 65.10 -17.85
N ASP A 416 -12.10 65.89 -16.78
CA ASP A 416 -12.96 65.81 -15.60
C ASP A 416 -14.39 66.29 -15.90
N THR A 417 -14.52 67.35 -16.69
CA THR A 417 -15.83 67.84 -17.16
C THR A 417 -16.54 66.77 -17.99
N LEU A 418 -15.83 66.11 -18.91
CA LEU A 418 -16.37 64.98 -19.67
C LEU A 418 -16.81 63.83 -18.77
N GLU A 419 -16.00 63.45 -17.78
CA GLU A 419 -16.35 62.37 -16.86
C GLU A 419 -17.61 62.71 -16.02
N ARG A 420 -17.74 63.96 -15.59
CA ARG A 420 -18.93 64.44 -14.88
C ARG A 420 -20.18 64.38 -15.74
N GLU A 421 -20.12 64.87 -16.98
CA GLU A 421 -21.26 64.83 -17.91
C GLU A 421 -21.73 63.40 -18.21
N VAL A 422 -20.80 62.47 -18.45
CA VAL A 422 -21.12 61.05 -18.71
C VAL A 422 -21.77 60.37 -17.49
N ARG A 423 -21.49 60.86 -16.28
CA ARG A 423 -22.08 60.36 -15.04
C ARG A 423 -23.49 60.92 -14.79
N THR A 424 -23.76 62.16 -15.21
CA THR A 424 -25.03 62.84 -14.97
C THR A 424 -26.07 62.67 -16.09
N SER A 425 -25.65 62.28 -17.29
CA SER A 425 -26.47 61.91 -18.44
C SER A 425 -26.85 60.42 -18.38
#